data_AF-A0A383C6Z0-F1
#
_entry.id   AF-A0A383C6Z0-F1
#
_cell.length_a   1.000
_cell.length_b   1.000
_cell.length_c   1.000
_cell.angle_alpha   90.00
_cell.angle_beta   90.00
_cell.angle_gamma   90.00
#
_symmetry.space_group_name_H-M   'P 1'
#
loop_
_entity.id
_entity.type
_entity.pdbx_description
1 polymer ?
#
loop_
_entity_poly.entity_id
_entity_poly.type
_entity_poly.pdbx_seq_one_letter_code
_entity_poly.pdbx_strand_id
1 'polypeptide(L)'
;TKGMISSDFIDTATEGFDTFSRAIQKLSWHEIENSSGLKREEIEMIGDYYAKSKNTIFSWCMGITHHPHGTATVQHIVNLALVRGMVGKKHAGLLPIRGHSNVQGIGSMGVTPKLKKEVFDHLLKLGVSQPTIEGYDTLACIQSAAKNEMDFSFCLGGNLYGSNPDSNSTSKALSNIETIVYVNTTLNTGHIWGTGKNTIILPVLTRDEEYQSTTQESMFNFVRLSNGGIKRHNNLRSEVEV
;
A
#
# COMPACT_ATOMS: atom_id res chain seq x y z
N THR A 1 33.21 -7.61 -14.39
CA THR A 1 32.04 -8.44 -14.77
C THR A 1 31.23 -7.70 -15.80
N LYS A 2 30.63 -8.41 -16.77
CA LYS A 2 30.16 -7.89 -18.07
C LYS A 2 29.20 -6.71 -17.89
N GLY A 3 29.79 -5.51 -17.94
CA GLY A 3 29.14 -4.24 -17.72
C GLY A 3 28.15 -3.95 -18.82
N MET A 4 26.93 -3.69 -18.40
CA MET A 4 25.94 -3.02 -19.22
C MET A 4 25.18 -2.09 -18.28
N ILE A 5 25.88 -1.32 -17.44
CA ILE A 5 25.26 -0.20 -16.74
C ILE A 5 24.93 0.88 -17.77
N SER A 6 23.89 1.66 -17.52
CA SER A 6 23.48 2.74 -18.42
C SER A 6 24.11 4.05 -17.94
N SER A 7 25.40 4.26 -18.25
CA SER A 7 26.15 5.44 -17.77
C SER A 7 25.41 6.76 -18.02
N ASP A 8 24.96 7.01 -19.26
CA ASP A 8 24.22 8.23 -19.58
C ASP A 8 22.95 8.40 -18.73
N PHE A 9 22.24 7.32 -18.43
CA PHE A 9 21.03 7.37 -17.59
C PHE A 9 21.40 7.62 -16.12
N ILE A 10 22.47 6.97 -15.64
CA ILE A 10 22.98 7.17 -14.29
C ILE A 10 23.35 8.64 -14.09
N ASP A 11 24.11 9.20 -15.03
CA ASP A 11 24.63 10.57 -14.93
C ASP A 11 23.54 11.63 -15.04
N THR A 12 22.48 11.38 -15.81
CA THR A 12 21.44 12.38 -16.12
C THR A 12 20.17 12.24 -15.29
N ALA A 13 19.88 11.05 -14.75
CA ALA A 13 18.59 10.74 -14.15
C ALA A 13 18.69 10.04 -12.78
N THR A 14 19.89 9.94 -12.19
CA THR A 14 20.09 9.35 -10.86
C THR A 14 21.03 10.20 -10.01
N GLU A 15 21.07 9.91 -8.71
CA GLU A 15 22.04 10.47 -7.78
C GLU A 15 22.60 9.37 -6.87
N GLY A 16 23.77 9.60 -6.26
CA GLY A 16 24.33 8.70 -5.25
C GLY A 16 24.93 7.39 -5.78
N PHE A 17 25.13 7.24 -7.09
CA PHE A 17 25.67 6.01 -7.71
C PHE A 17 27.02 5.58 -7.13
N ASP A 18 27.97 6.50 -6.95
CA ASP A 18 29.30 6.17 -6.41
C ASP A 18 29.24 5.63 -4.98
N THR A 19 28.33 6.15 -4.16
CA THR A 19 28.12 5.67 -2.79
C THR A 19 27.49 4.28 -2.82
N PHE A 20 26.47 4.07 -3.66
CA PHE A 20 25.83 2.77 -3.84
C PHE A 20 26.82 1.72 -4.36
N SER A 21 27.56 2.02 -5.42
CA SER A 21 28.55 1.13 -6.04
C SER A 21 29.63 0.71 -5.04
N ARG A 22 30.21 1.66 -4.29
CA ARG A 22 31.18 1.36 -3.22
C ARG A 22 30.59 0.49 -2.11
N ALA A 23 29.33 0.69 -1.74
CA ALA A 23 28.67 -0.15 -0.74
C ALA A 23 28.52 -1.60 -1.23
N ILE A 24 28.07 -1.80 -2.49
CA ILE A 24 27.94 -3.13 -3.09
C ILE A 24 29.29 -3.84 -3.22
N GLN A 25 30.35 -3.14 -3.64
CA GLN A 25 31.69 -3.71 -3.79
C GLN A 25 32.33 -4.18 -2.47
N LYS A 26 31.82 -3.72 -1.32
CA LYS A 26 32.28 -4.15 0.01
C LYS A 26 31.63 -5.45 0.48
N LEU A 27 30.54 -5.89 -0.17
CA LEU A 27 29.84 -7.11 0.22
C LEU A 27 30.69 -8.34 -0.13
N SER A 28 30.82 -9.28 0.80
CA SER A 28 31.48 -10.54 0.51
C SER A 28 30.51 -11.55 -0.12
N TRP A 29 31.00 -12.35 -1.05
CA TRP A 29 30.20 -13.46 -1.62
C TRP A 29 29.77 -14.45 -0.54
N HIS A 30 30.63 -14.74 0.43
CA HIS A 30 30.30 -15.62 1.54
C HIS A 30 29.09 -15.12 2.36
N GLU A 31 29.02 -13.82 2.67
CA GLU A 31 27.85 -13.25 3.36
C GLU A 31 26.58 -13.33 2.49
N ILE A 32 26.70 -13.06 1.18
CA ILE A 32 25.57 -13.12 0.24
C ILE A 32 25.02 -14.54 0.17
N GLU A 33 25.88 -15.55 -0.03
CA GLU A 33 25.47 -16.95 -0.14
C GLU A 33 24.83 -17.44 1.17
N ASN A 34 25.45 -17.15 2.32
CA ASN A 34 24.90 -17.55 3.61
C ASN A 34 23.55 -16.88 3.93
N SER A 35 23.39 -15.60 3.61
CA SER A 35 22.17 -14.86 3.93
C SER A 35 21.02 -15.18 2.97
N SER A 36 21.32 -15.47 1.70
CA SER A 36 20.31 -15.77 0.69
C SER A 36 19.97 -17.27 0.61
N GLY A 37 20.88 -18.15 1.04
CA GLY A 37 20.78 -19.59 0.81
C GLY A 37 21.00 -20.01 -0.64
N LEU A 38 21.43 -19.09 -1.52
CA LEU A 38 21.72 -19.34 -2.93
C LEU A 38 23.22 -19.44 -3.16
N LYS A 39 23.63 -20.27 -4.11
CA LYS A 39 25.02 -20.32 -4.53
C LYS A 39 25.34 -19.14 -5.45
N ARG A 40 26.60 -18.70 -5.44
CA ARG A 40 27.10 -17.64 -6.30
C ARG A 40 26.80 -17.90 -7.77
N GLU A 41 26.95 -19.14 -8.24
CA GLU A 41 26.73 -19.48 -9.65
C GLU A 41 25.27 -19.24 -10.07
N GLU A 42 24.30 -19.48 -9.17
CA GLU A 42 22.88 -19.25 -9.42
C GLU A 42 22.57 -17.75 -9.52
N ILE A 43 23.17 -16.96 -8.62
CA ILE A 43 23.03 -15.49 -8.62
C ILE A 43 23.67 -14.89 -9.87
N GLU A 44 24.89 -15.30 -10.21
CA GLU A 44 25.60 -14.83 -11.40
C GLU A 44 24.86 -15.22 -12.70
N MET A 45 24.27 -16.42 -12.75
CA MET A 45 23.43 -16.84 -13.88
C MET A 45 22.23 -15.91 -14.08
N ILE A 46 21.50 -15.57 -13.01
CA ILE A 46 20.37 -14.61 -13.07
C ILE A 46 20.89 -13.22 -13.47
N GLY A 47 22.02 -12.80 -12.90
CA GLY A 47 22.70 -11.55 -13.25
C GLY A 47 23.04 -11.47 -14.73
N ASP A 48 23.51 -12.55 -15.34
CA ASP A 48 23.83 -12.64 -16.76
C ASP A 48 22.59 -12.56 -17.66
N TYR A 49 21.48 -13.19 -17.28
CA TYR A 49 20.21 -13.04 -18.00
C TYR A 49 19.71 -11.61 -17.94
N TYR A 50 19.71 -11.01 -16.76
CA TYR A 50 19.32 -9.62 -16.58
C TYR A 50 20.25 -8.68 -17.35
N ALA A 51 21.56 -8.94 -17.34
CA ALA A 51 22.53 -8.14 -18.05
C ALA A 51 22.27 -8.11 -19.57
N LYS A 52 21.86 -9.24 -20.16
CA LYS A 52 21.52 -9.34 -21.59
C LYS A 52 20.15 -8.77 -21.95
N SER A 53 19.27 -8.57 -20.96
CA SER A 53 17.92 -8.07 -21.21
C SER A 53 17.95 -6.62 -21.70
N LYS A 54 17.24 -6.34 -22.79
CA LYS A 54 17.05 -4.98 -23.34
C LYS A 54 15.98 -4.20 -22.59
N ASN A 55 15.01 -4.90 -21.99
CA ASN A 55 13.80 -4.37 -21.40
C ASN A 55 13.33 -5.34 -20.31
N THR A 56 13.29 -4.88 -19.06
CA THR A 56 12.90 -5.72 -17.91
C THR A 56 11.84 -5.01 -17.08
N ILE A 57 10.79 -5.74 -16.72
CA ILE A 57 9.79 -5.29 -15.75
C ILE A 57 10.06 -6.00 -14.43
N PHE A 58 10.23 -5.22 -13.37
CA PHE A 58 10.36 -5.69 -12.01
C PHE A 58 9.00 -5.75 -11.37
N SER A 59 8.45 -6.94 -11.22
CA SER A 59 7.16 -7.14 -10.56
C SER A 59 7.35 -7.73 -9.17
N TRP A 60 6.67 -7.19 -8.17
CA TRP A 60 6.68 -7.74 -6.81
C TRP A 60 5.33 -7.59 -6.12
N CYS A 61 5.15 -8.38 -5.07
CA CYS A 61 3.95 -8.40 -4.22
C CYS A 61 4.37 -8.30 -2.74
N MET A 62 3.49 -8.77 -1.85
CA MET A 62 3.67 -8.78 -0.39
C MET A 62 4.88 -9.59 0.09
N GLY A 63 5.36 -10.58 -0.68
CA GLY A 63 6.58 -11.32 -0.34
C GLY A 63 7.87 -10.49 -0.35
N ILE A 64 7.80 -9.23 -0.78
CA ILE A 64 8.89 -8.25 -0.60
C ILE A 64 8.53 -7.26 0.50
N THR A 65 7.29 -6.74 0.50
CA THR A 65 6.93 -5.61 1.36
C THR A 65 6.59 -6.01 2.80
N HIS A 66 6.12 -7.24 3.05
CA HIS A 66 5.75 -7.73 4.39
C HIS A 66 6.94 -8.37 5.12
N HIS A 67 8.08 -7.68 5.09
CA HIS A 67 9.29 -8.06 5.80
C HIS A 67 9.84 -6.87 6.57
N PRO A 68 10.61 -7.08 7.66
CA PRO A 68 11.20 -6.00 8.47
C PRO A 68 12.01 -4.99 7.65
N HIS A 69 12.62 -5.44 6.56
CA HIS A 69 13.43 -4.61 5.66
C HIS A 69 12.75 -4.35 4.30
N GLY A 70 11.42 -4.51 4.21
CA GLY A 70 10.69 -4.45 2.93
C GLY A 70 10.93 -3.15 2.14
N THR A 71 10.96 -1.99 2.82
CA THR A 71 11.28 -0.70 2.19
C THR A 71 12.70 -0.70 1.60
N ALA A 72 13.70 -1.17 2.35
CA ALA A 72 15.08 -1.24 1.87
C ALA A 72 15.21 -2.22 0.69
N THR A 73 14.52 -3.36 0.73
CA THR A 73 14.50 -4.32 -0.37
C THR A 73 13.89 -3.71 -1.63
N VAL A 74 12.77 -2.98 -1.52
CA VAL A 74 12.19 -2.24 -2.65
C VAL A 74 13.18 -1.22 -3.19
N GLN A 75 13.85 -0.45 -2.34
CA GLN A 75 14.89 0.50 -2.77
C GLN A 75 16.01 -0.20 -3.56
N HIS A 76 16.45 -1.40 -3.14
CA HIS A 76 17.46 -2.16 -3.88
C HIS A 76 16.95 -2.69 -5.24
N ILE A 77 15.68 -3.10 -5.33
CA ILE A 77 15.05 -3.44 -6.63
C ILE A 77 15.04 -2.21 -7.56
N VAL A 78 14.68 -1.05 -7.01
CA VAL A 78 14.68 0.23 -7.75
C VAL A 78 16.11 0.58 -8.20
N ASN A 79 17.10 0.49 -7.33
CA ASN A 79 18.49 0.78 -7.66
C ASN A 79 19.00 -0.12 -8.80
N LEU A 80 18.67 -1.42 -8.77
CA LEU A 80 19.03 -2.34 -9.83
C LEU A 80 18.41 -1.93 -11.18
N ALA A 81 17.13 -1.53 -11.17
CA ALA A 81 16.45 -1.01 -12.36
C ALA A 81 17.10 0.29 -12.89
N LEU A 82 17.44 1.22 -12.00
CA LEU A 82 18.03 2.52 -12.33
C LEU A 82 19.43 2.40 -12.92
N VAL A 83 20.30 1.56 -12.34
CA VAL A 83 21.67 1.32 -12.84
C VAL A 83 21.66 0.82 -14.29
N ARG A 84 20.55 0.24 -14.74
CA ARG A 84 20.33 -0.29 -16.08
C ARG A 84 19.46 0.57 -16.98
N GLY A 85 19.00 1.74 -16.52
CA GLY A 85 18.06 2.57 -17.29
C GLY A 85 16.74 1.86 -17.62
N MET A 86 16.25 0.99 -16.73
CA MET A 86 15.01 0.23 -16.93
C MET A 86 13.75 1.02 -16.56
N VAL A 87 13.86 2.33 -16.32
CA VAL A 87 12.74 3.23 -15.98
C VAL A 87 12.60 4.28 -17.08
N GLY A 88 11.36 4.72 -17.36
CA GLY A 88 11.09 5.71 -18.42
C GLY A 88 11.17 5.16 -19.84
N LYS A 89 11.23 3.83 -20.02
CA LYS A 89 11.31 3.14 -21.32
C LYS A 89 10.12 2.20 -21.50
N LYS A 90 9.61 2.13 -22.74
CA LYS A 90 8.55 1.18 -23.11
C LYS A 90 8.98 -0.26 -22.79
N HIS A 91 8.07 -1.06 -22.22
CA HIS A 91 8.30 -2.47 -21.86
C HIS A 91 9.36 -2.71 -20.76
N ALA A 92 9.74 -1.67 -20.02
CA ALA A 92 10.58 -1.79 -18.83
C ALA A 92 9.96 -0.96 -17.70
N GLY A 93 10.27 -1.31 -16.45
CA GLY A 93 9.86 -0.49 -15.32
C GLY A 93 9.66 -1.28 -14.04
N LEU A 94 8.99 -0.63 -13.11
CA LEU A 94 8.67 -1.11 -11.78
C LEU A 94 7.17 -1.35 -11.70
N LEU A 95 6.76 -2.54 -11.27
CA LEU A 95 5.37 -2.95 -11.22
C LEU A 95 5.04 -3.58 -9.85
N PRO A 96 4.79 -2.76 -8.81
CA PRO A 96 4.22 -3.26 -7.57
C PRO A 96 2.79 -3.76 -7.84
N ILE A 97 2.58 -5.07 -7.76
CA ILE A 97 1.26 -5.69 -7.96
C ILE A 97 0.43 -5.48 -6.69
N ARG A 98 -0.75 -4.88 -6.86
CA ARG A 98 -1.67 -4.58 -5.75
C ARG A 98 -2.88 -5.52 -5.80
N GLY A 99 -3.34 -5.95 -4.63
CA GLY A 99 -4.41 -6.96 -4.53
C GLY A 99 -5.85 -6.41 -4.60
N HIS A 100 -6.11 -5.28 -3.95
CA HIS A 100 -7.47 -4.71 -3.90
C HIS A 100 -7.81 -3.89 -5.14
N SER A 101 -9.09 -3.93 -5.55
CA SER A 101 -9.60 -3.34 -6.78
C SER A 101 -9.43 -1.82 -6.89
N ASN A 102 -9.49 -1.09 -5.76
CA ASN A 102 -9.47 0.38 -5.74
C ASN A 102 -8.49 0.97 -4.71
N VAL A 103 -7.48 0.20 -4.27
CA VAL A 103 -6.48 0.73 -3.30
C VAL A 103 -5.70 1.92 -3.86
N GLN A 104 -5.54 1.98 -5.19
CA GLN A 104 -4.94 3.14 -5.85
C GLN A 104 -5.88 4.36 -5.77
N GLY A 105 -7.18 4.17 -6.08
CA GLY A 105 -8.17 5.26 -6.06
C GLY A 105 -8.43 5.82 -4.67
N ILE A 106 -8.40 4.99 -3.62
CA ILE A 106 -8.49 5.44 -2.21
C ILE A 106 -7.43 6.51 -1.90
N GLY A 107 -6.18 6.28 -2.33
CA GLY A 107 -5.11 7.27 -2.17
C GLY A 107 -5.33 8.53 -3.01
N SER A 108 -5.81 8.37 -4.25
CA SER A 108 -6.14 9.50 -5.14
C SER A 108 -7.27 10.38 -4.58
N MET A 109 -8.23 9.78 -3.85
CA MET A 109 -9.31 10.49 -3.16
C MET A 109 -8.88 11.09 -1.80
N GLY A 110 -7.61 10.98 -1.42
CA GLY A 110 -7.07 11.60 -0.22
C GLY A 110 -7.34 10.82 1.07
N VAL A 111 -7.70 9.54 1.00
CA VAL A 111 -7.84 8.68 2.19
C VAL A 111 -6.44 8.23 2.63
N THR A 112 -5.72 9.15 3.27
CA THR A 112 -4.37 8.96 3.77
C THR A 112 -4.16 9.80 5.03
N PRO A 113 -3.33 9.35 5.99
CA PRO A 113 -3.06 10.11 7.21
C PRO A 113 -2.45 11.50 6.94
N LYS A 114 -1.77 11.66 5.79
CA LYS A 114 -1.11 12.90 5.41
C LYS A 114 -1.38 13.24 3.95
N LEU A 115 -2.20 14.27 3.73
CA LEU A 115 -2.46 14.80 2.39
C LEU A 115 -1.21 15.46 1.79
N LYS A 116 -1.13 15.45 0.46
CA LYS A 116 -0.13 16.24 -0.27
C LYS A 116 -0.41 17.73 -0.08
N LYS A 117 0.66 18.52 0.01
CA LYS A 117 0.58 19.97 0.27
C LYS A 117 -0.31 20.68 -0.75
N GLU A 118 -0.23 20.30 -2.02
CA GLU A 118 -1.01 20.93 -3.09
C GLU A 118 -2.51 20.70 -2.94
N VAL A 119 -2.90 19.48 -2.51
CA VAL A 119 -4.31 19.15 -2.22
C VAL A 119 -4.79 19.95 -1.02
N PHE A 120 -3.96 20.04 0.02
CA PHE A 120 -4.23 20.80 1.23
C PHE A 120 -4.44 22.29 0.94
N ASP A 121 -3.53 22.93 0.20
CA ASP A 121 -3.59 24.34 -0.17
C ASP A 121 -4.86 24.67 -0.97
N HIS A 122 -5.35 23.72 -1.79
CA HIS A 122 -6.61 23.87 -2.51
C HIS A 122 -7.84 23.76 -1.61
N LEU A 123 -7.87 22.80 -0.68
CA LEU A 123 -8.99 22.66 0.27
C LEU A 123 -9.15 23.90 1.15
N LEU A 124 -8.03 24.50 1.59
CA LEU A 124 -8.06 25.77 2.34
C LEU A 124 -8.68 26.91 1.54
N LYS A 125 -8.38 27.01 0.24
CA LYS A 125 -8.98 28.02 -0.66
C LYS A 125 -10.49 27.82 -0.84
N LEU A 126 -10.97 26.59 -0.69
CA LEU A 126 -12.41 26.27 -0.70
C LEU A 126 -13.10 26.52 0.64
N GLY A 127 -12.37 27.03 1.65
CA GLY A 127 -12.91 27.36 2.97
C GLY A 127 -13.00 26.17 3.94
N VAL A 128 -12.36 25.04 3.63
CA VAL A 128 -12.32 23.88 4.54
C VAL A 128 -11.25 24.11 5.61
N SER A 129 -11.66 24.36 6.85
CA SER A 129 -10.75 24.41 8.01
C SER A 129 -10.29 23.01 8.40
N GLN A 130 -9.00 22.82 8.71
CA GLN A 130 -8.44 21.49 8.99
C GLN A 130 -7.70 21.39 10.32
N PRO A 131 -7.61 20.17 10.90
CA PRO A 131 -6.74 19.90 12.04
C PRO A 131 -5.26 20.08 11.66
N THR A 132 -4.47 20.61 12.58
CA THR A 132 -3.00 20.74 12.42
C THR A 132 -2.23 19.53 12.94
N ILE A 133 -2.94 18.52 13.45
CA ILE A 133 -2.35 17.30 13.99
C ILE A 133 -2.02 16.31 12.87
N GLU A 134 -0.93 15.57 13.04
CA GLU A 134 -0.60 14.47 12.14
C GLU A 134 -1.59 13.33 12.33
N GLY A 135 -2.15 12.83 11.22
CA GLY A 135 -3.05 11.69 11.26
C GLY A 135 -2.31 10.39 11.58
N TYR A 136 -3.03 9.41 12.12
CA TYR A 136 -2.50 8.08 12.38
C TYR A 136 -2.65 7.16 11.17
N ASP A 137 -1.60 6.37 10.89
CA ASP A 137 -1.73 5.19 10.04
C ASP A 137 -2.43 4.04 10.80
N THR A 138 -2.74 2.95 10.09
CA THR A 138 -3.46 1.81 10.65
C THR A 138 -2.79 1.23 11.91
N LEU A 139 -1.45 1.14 11.93
CA LEU A 139 -0.72 0.59 13.07
C LEU A 139 -0.76 1.58 14.25
N ALA A 140 -0.54 2.86 13.97
CA ALA A 140 -0.63 3.92 14.97
C ALA A 140 -2.03 4.01 15.59
N CYS A 141 -3.10 3.78 14.81
CA CYS A 141 -4.47 3.68 15.34
C CYS A 141 -4.60 2.53 16.35
N ILE A 142 -4.13 1.32 16.03
CA ILE A 142 -4.19 0.18 16.96
C ILE A 142 -3.34 0.44 18.22
N GLN A 143 -2.16 1.02 18.08
CA GLN A 143 -1.31 1.38 19.21
C GLN A 143 -1.94 2.44 20.12
N SER A 144 -2.58 3.45 19.53
CA SER A 144 -3.26 4.52 20.26
C SER A 144 -4.51 4.00 20.97
N ALA A 145 -5.29 3.13 20.33
CA ALA A 145 -6.40 2.41 20.96
C ALA A 145 -5.93 1.56 22.16
N ALA A 146 -4.79 0.86 22.02
CA ALA A 146 -4.20 0.10 23.13
C ALA A 146 -3.79 0.98 24.33
N LYS A 147 -3.47 2.25 24.08
CA LYS A 147 -3.13 3.26 25.10
C LYS A 147 -4.33 4.03 25.65
N ASN A 148 -5.55 3.77 25.18
CA ASN A 148 -6.76 4.56 25.49
C ASN A 148 -6.68 6.01 24.99
N GLU A 149 -5.95 6.25 23.90
CA GLU A 149 -5.82 7.57 23.26
C GLU A 149 -6.87 7.78 22.14
N MET A 150 -7.76 6.80 21.94
CA MET A 150 -8.85 6.84 20.96
C MET A 150 -10.17 6.39 21.61
N ASP A 151 -11.20 7.23 21.49
CA ASP A 151 -12.56 6.98 21.98
C ASP A 151 -13.53 6.59 20.86
N PHE A 152 -13.23 6.94 19.62
CA PHE A 152 -14.08 6.67 18.46
C PHE A 152 -13.30 6.05 17.29
N SER A 153 -13.92 5.09 16.60
CA SER A 153 -13.43 4.54 15.34
C SER A 153 -14.56 4.39 14.32
N PHE A 154 -14.31 4.85 13.10
CA PHE A 154 -15.22 4.71 11.96
C PHE A 154 -14.55 3.83 10.89
N CYS A 155 -14.92 2.56 10.87
CA CYS A 155 -14.40 1.56 9.98
C CYS A 155 -15.24 1.50 8.69
N LEU A 156 -14.84 2.27 7.68
CA LEU A 156 -15.46 2.23 6.36
C LEU A 156 -14.93 1.06 5.53
N GLY A 157 -15.73 0.01 5.43
CA GLY A 157 -15.36 -1.21 4.73
C GLY A 157 -14.21 -1.98 5.39
N GLY A 158 -13.96 -3.17 4.85
CA GLY A 158 -12.83 -4.00 5.30
C GLY A 158 -13.05 -4.69 6.65
N ASN A 159 -11.96 -5.20 7.19
CA ASN A 159 -11.91 -6.00 8.42
C ASN A 159 -10.63 -5.64 9.18
N LEU A 160 -10.66 -4.53 9.92
CA LEU A 160 -9.49 -4.01 10.63
C LEU A 160 -8.91 -5.06 11.58
N TYR A 161 -9.78 -5.73 12.35
CA TYR A 161 -9.38 -6.84 13.24
C TYR A 161 -8.65 -7.95 12.48
N GLY A 162 -9.28 -8.51 11.44
CA GLY A 162 -8.74 -9.65 10.69
C GLY A 162 -7.53 -9.32 9.80
N SER A 163 -7.26 -8.03 9.57
CA SER A 163 -6.11 -7.58 8.79
C SER A 163 -4.85 -7.35 9.62
N ASN A 164 -4.95 -7.47 10.95
CA ASN A 164 -3.79 -7.38 11.84
C ASN A 164 -3.18 -8.77 12.12
N PRO A 165 -1.84 -8.87 12.24
CA PRO A 165 -1.15 -10.16 12.41
C PRO A 165 -1.32 -10.75 13.81
N ASP A 166 -1.56 -9.93 14.84
CA ASP A 166 -1.82 -10.36 16.21
C ASP A 166 -3.26 -10.05 16.59
N SER A 167 -4.12 -11.05 16.48
CA SER A 167 -5.55 -10.94 16.78
C SER A 167 -5.83 -10.64 18.24
N ASN A 168 -5.02 -11.15 19.17
CA ASN A 168 -5.25 -10.97 20.61
C ASN A 168 -4.94 -9.54 21.01
N SER A 169 -3.79 -9.02 20.59
CA SER A 169 -3.41 -7.62 20.83
C SER A 169 -4.40 -6.67 20.17
N THR A 170 -4.85 -6.99 18.95
CA THR A 170 -5.84 -6.17 18.23
C THR A 170 -7.19 -6.16 18.91
N SER A 171 -7.70 -7.32 19.34
CA SER A 171 -8.96 -7.40 20.09
C SER A 171 -8.92 -6.55 21.36
N LYS A 172 -7.83 -6.68 22.13
CA LYS A 172 -7.62 -5.90 23.37
C LYS A 172 -7.50 -4.39 23.10
N ALA A 173 -6.86 -3.99 22.00
CA ALA A 173 -6.75 -2.59 21.64
C ALA A 173 -8.12 -2.00 21.25
N LEU A 174 -8.88 -2.72 20.40
CA LEU A 174 -10.19 -2.26 19.95
C LEU A 174 -11.22 -2.20 21.09
N SER A 175 -11.14 -3.10 22.08
CA SER A 175 -12.07 -3.11 23.22
C SER A 175 -11.93 -1.90 24.16
N ASN A 176 -10.83 -1.15 24.08
CA ASN A 176 -10.65 0.10 24.81
C ASN A 176 -11.44 1.27 24.21
N ILE A 177 -11.81 1.19 22.92
CA ILE A 177 -12.49 2.26 22.20
C ILE A 177 -13.95 2.35 22.68
N GLU A 178 -14.42 3.55 22.98
CA GLU A 178 -15.78 3.76 23.50
C GLU A 178 -16.85 3.41 22.47
N THR A 179 -16.67 3.85 21.22
CA THR A 179 -17.59 3.53 20.12
C THR A 179 -16.85 3.17 18.85
N ILE A 180 -17.18 2.00 18.29
CA ILE A 180 -16.75 1.59 16.96
C ILE A 180 -17.97 1.50 16.04
N VAL A 181 -17.90 2.17 14.90
CA VAL A 181 -18.90 2.09 13.83
C VAL A 181 -18.29 1.32 12.66
N TYR A 182 -18.94 0.22 12.27
CA TYR A 182 -18.58 -0.57 11.10
C TYR A 182 -19.56 -0.28 9.98
N VAL A 183 -19.06 0.13 8.81
CA VAL A 183 -19.85 0.31 7.59
C VAL A 183 -19.43 -0.78 6.62
N ASN A 184 -20.27 -1.80 6.43
CA ASN A 184 -19.88 -3.01 5.71
C ASN A 184 -21.03 -3.59 4.89
N THR A 185 -20.68 -4.21 3.76
CA THR A 185 -21.63 -4.93 2.90
C THR A 185 -21.94 -6.34 3.40
N THR A 186 -21.09 -6.91 4.26
CA THR A 186 -21.21 -8.29 4.74
C THR A 186 -20.53 -8.42 6.09
N LEU A 187 -21.06 -9.30 6.95
CA LEU A 187 -20.45 -9.59 8.24
C LEU A 187 -19.06 -10.24 8.08
N ASN A 188 -18.12 -9.87 8.96
CA ASN A 188 -16.77 -10.42 9.01
C ASN A 188 -16.32 -10.60 10.48
N THR A 189 -15.09 -11.08 10.69
CA THR A 189 -14.58 -11.39 12.03
C THR A 189 -14.43 -10.16 12.94
N GLY A 190 -14.24 -8.96 12.39
CA GLY A 190 -14.14 -7.72 13.16
C GLY A 190 -15.43 -7.36 13.90
N HIS A 191 -16.59 -7.70 13.34
CA HIS A 191 -17.88 -7.46 13.98
C HIS A 191 -18.12 -8.31 15.24
N ILE A 192 -17.35 -9.38 15.40
CA ILE A 192 -17.49 -10.33 16.51
C ILE A 192 -16.33 -10.16 17.49
N TRP A 193 -15.11 -10.04 16.98
CA TRP A 193 -13.87 -10.10 17.79
C TRP A 193 -13.14 -8.76 17.92
N GLY A 194 -13.49 -7.78 17.07
CA GLY A 194 -12.91 -6.44 17.06
C GLY A 194 -13.90 -5.39 17.55
N THR A 195 -14.57 -5.64 18.66
CA THR A 195 -15.62 -4.75 19.19
C THR A 195 -15.05 -3.72 20.15
N GLY A 196 -15.65 -2.54 20.18
CA GLY A 196 -15.47 -1.54 21.24
C GLY A 196 -16.49 -1.74 22.36
N LYS A 197 -16.55 -0.81 23.32
CA LYS A 197 -17.56 -0.85 24.39
C LYS A 197 -18.98 -0.75 23.83
N ASN A 198 -19.17 0.14 22.85
CA ASN A 198 -20.33 0.21 21.99
C ASN A 198 -19.90 -0.11 20.56
N THR A 199 -20.60 -1.04 19.89
CA THR A 199 -20.32 -1.38 18.49
C THR A 199 -21.59 -1.25 17.67
N ILE A 200 -21.55 -0.40 16.64
CA ILE A 200 -22.64 -0.17 15.70
C ILE A 200 -22.22 -0.76 14.36
N ILE A 201 -23.11 -1.54 13.74
CA ILE A 201 -22.91 -2.08 12.40
C ILE A 201 -23.95 -1.46 11.49
N LEU A 202 -23.50 -0.72 10.49
CA LEU A 202 -24.29 -0.06 9.47
C LEU A 202 -24.15 -0.85 8.17
N PRO A 203 -25.12 -1.73 7.83
CA PRO A 203 -25.07 -2.47 6.58
C PRO A 203 -25.32 -1.52 5.40
N VAL A 204 -24.48 -1.63 4.38
CA VAL A 204 -24.53 -0.80 3.16
C VAL A 204 -24.66 -1.64 1.89
N LEU A 205 -25.09 -0.99 0.82
CA LEU A 205 -25.19 -1.59 -0.51
C LEU A 205 -23.82 -2.10 -0.99
N THR A 206 -23.82 -3.26 -1.64
CA THR A 206 -22.65 -3.71 -2.41
C THR A 206 -22.51 -2.87 -3.68
N ARG A 207 -21.30 -2.84 -4.25
CA ARG A 207 -20.98 -2.08 -5.47
C ARG A 207 -21.99 -2.23 -6.61
N ASP A 208 -22.47 -3.44 -6.88
CA ASP A 208 -23.40 -3.69 -8.00
C ASP A 208 -24.82 -3.17 -7.69
N GLU A 209 -25.14 -2.93 -6.43
CA GLU A 209 -26.43 -2.40 -5.98
C GLU A 209 -26.43 -0.87 -5.85
N GLU A 210 -25.26 -0.24 -6.01
CA GLU A 210 -25.10 1.20 -5.96
C GLU A 210 -25.76 1.87 -7.17
N TYR A 211 -26.70 2.77 -6.93
CA TYR A 211 -27.37 3.51 -8.01
C TYR A 211 -26.52 4.68 -8.51
N GLN A 212 -25.61 5.18 -7.67
CA GLN A 212 -24.70 6.25 -8.04
C GLN A 212 -23.54 5.70 -8.86
N SER A 213 -23.19 6.40 -9.92
CA SER A 213 -21.99 6.07 -10.69
C SER A 213 -20.74 6.33 -9.84
N THR A 214 -19.90 5.30 -9.68
CA THR A 214 -18.63 5.41 -8.94
C THR A 214 -17.44 5.14 -9.86
N THR A 215 -16.25 5.59 -9.46
CA THR A 215 -15.01 5.33 -10.20
C THR A 215 -14.07 4.42 -9.42
N GLN A 216 -13.38 3.54 -10.15
CA GLN A 216 -12.29 2.74 -9.61
C GLN A 216 -11.01 2.98 -10.39
N GLU A 217 -9.91 3.15 -9.67
CA GLU A 217 -8.58 3.27 -10.25
C GLU A 217 -7.83 1.95 -10.06
N SER A 218 -7.51 1.29 -11.17
CA SER A 218 -6.72 0.06 -11.15
C SER A 218 -5.26 0.32 -10.80
N MET A 219 -4.50 -0.76 -10.52
CA MET A 219 -3.06 -0.68 -10.27
C MET A 219 -2.22 -0.06 -11.41
N PHE A 220 -2.79 0.09 -12.61
CA PHE A 220 -2.15 0.73 -13.77
C PHE A 220 -2.60 2.19 -13.95
N ASN A 221 -3.18 2.80 -12.92
CA ASN A 221 -3.77 4.15 -12.95
C ASN A 221 -4.90 4.33 -13.98
N PHE A 222 -5.49 3.22 -14.45
CA PHE A 222 -6.63 3.26 -15.35
C PHE A 222 -7.91 3.43 -14.54
N VAL A 223 -8.62 4.53 -14.77
CA VAL A 223 -9.89 4.86 -14.14
C VAL A 223 -11.04 4.20 -14.92
N ARG A 224 -11.88 3.45 -14.21
CA ARG A 224 -13.05 2.75 -14.73
C ARG A 224 -14.29 3.30 -14.06
N LEU A 225 -15.30 3.61 -14.88
CA LEU A 225 -16.64 3.89 -14.38
C LEU A 225 -17.30 2.59 -13.96
N SER A 226 -18.03 2.64 -12.85
CA SER A 226 -18.84 1.57 -12.32
C SER A 226 -20.27 2.07 -12.15
N ASN A 227 -21.18 1.46 -12.87
CA ASN A 227 -22.62 1.65 -12.68
C ASN A 227 -23.16 0.36 -12.08
N GLY A 228 -23.70 0.45 -10.86
CA GLY A 228 -24.55 -0.60 -10.31
C GLY A 228 -25.99 -0.39 -10.76
N GLY A 229 -26.93 -0.75 -9.88
CA GLY A 229 -28.36 -0.50 -10.05
C GLY A 229 -29.23 -1.75 -9.95
N ILE A 230 -28.67 -2.91 -9.56
CA ILE A 230 -29.50 -4.05 -9.19
C ILE A 230 -30.02 -3.89 -7.76
N LYS A 231 -31.30 -4.17 -7.54
CA LYS A 231 -31.90 -4.10 -6.19
C LYS A 231 -32.08 -5.49 -5.60
N ARG A 232 -31.33 -5.83 -4.53
CA ARG A 232 -31.55 -7.07 -3.77
C ARG A 232 -32.32 -6.85 -2.47
N HIS A 233 -32.06 -5.73 -1.79
CA HIS A 233 -32.68 -5.36 -0.51
C HIS A 233 -33.30 -3.97 -0.58
N ASN A 234 -34.35 -3.72 0.21
CA ASN A 234 -35.15 -2.49 0.16
C ASN A 234 -34.77 -1.44 1.22
N ASN A 235 -33.96 -1.80 2.20
CA ASN A 235 -33.69 -1.03 3.42
C ASN A 235 -32.21 -0.68 3.61
N LEU A 236 -31.37 -0.95 2.62
CA LEU A 236 -29.96 -0.58 2.63
C LEU A 236 -29.77 0.75 1.92
N ARG A 237 -28.78 1.51 2.40
CA ARG A 237 -28.31 2.77 1.82
C ARG A 237 -26.91 2.60 1.26
N SER A 238 -26.50 3.49 0.38
CA SER A 238 -25.11 3.55 -0.09
C SER A 238 -24.16 3.99 1.02
N GLU A 239 -22.86 3.74 0.86
CA GLU A 239 -21.83 4.21 1.80
C GLU A 239 -21.85 5.73 2.00
N VAL A 240 -22.27 6.50 0.98
CA VAL A 240 -22.32 7.97 1.02
C VAL A 240 -23.63 8.54 1.56
N GLU A 241 -24.70 7.72 1.63
CA GLU A 241 -26.02 8.10 2.16
C GLU A 241 -26.22 7.76 3.64
N VAL A 242 -25.34 6.93 4.21
CA VAL A 242 -25.29 6.58 5.63
C VAL A 242 -24.58 7.68 6.41
#